data_AF-A0A0P9TP66-F1
#
_entry.id   AF-A0A0P9TP66-F1
#
_cell.length_a   1.000
_cell.length_b   1.000
_cell.length_c   1.000
_cell.angle_alpha   90.00
_cell.angle_beta   90.00
_cell.angle_gamma   90.00
#
_symmetry.space_group_name_H-M   'P 1'
#
loop_
_entity.id
_entity.type
_entity.pdbx_description
1 polymer ?
#
loop_
_entity_poly.entity_id
_entity_poly.type
_entity_poly.pdbx_seq_one_letter_code
_entity_poly.pdbx_strand_id
1 'polypeptide(L)'
;MSNSAGYTHVAKRIAECLDTVATLSDVLAASTVAREDADEGSQQSPLDSRCEAGVQTAIRLLAMAAYADLQSMAQGLGIPE
;
A
#
# COMPACT_ATOMS: atom_id res chain seq x y z
N MET A 1 26.31 18.30 -5.16
CA MET A 1 25.25 19.14 -4.58
C MET A 1 24.07 18.24 -4.28
N SER A 2 23.73 18.04 -3.00
CA SER A 2 22.66 17.14 -2.57
C SER A 2 21.31 17.71 -3.03
N ASN A 3 20.55 16.95 -3.83
CA ASN A 3 19.28 17.37 -4.40
C ASN A 3 18.15 17.31 -3.34
N SER A 4 18.26 18.13 -2.29
CA SER A 4 17.38 18.14 -1.11
C SER A 4 15.90 18.21 -1.49
N ALA A 5 15.53 19.05 -2.46
CA ALA A 5 14.14 19.20 -2.90
C ALA A 5 13.61 17.93 -3.60
N GLY A 6 14.46 17.23 -4.35
CA GLY A 6 14.13 15.94 -4.96
C GLY A 6 13.88 14.86 -3.91
N TYR A 7 14.71 14.76 -2.87
CA TYR A 7 14.53 13.79 -1.80
C TYR A 7 13.26 14.05 -0.97
N THR A 8 12.92 15.32 -0.70
CA THR A 8 11.67 15.67 -0.01
C THR A 8 10.45 15.23 -0.82
N HIS A 9 10.47 15.40 -2.14
CA HIS A 9 9.37 14.97 -3.00
C HIS A 9 9.23 13.44 -3.03
N VAL A 10 10.34 12.70 -3.15
CA VAL A 10 10.31 11.23 -3.13
C VAL A 10 9.86 10.69 -1.77
N ALA A 11 10.35 11.26 -0.67
CA ALA A 11 9.91 10.89 0.68
C ALA A 11 8.40 11.10 0.88
N LYS A 12 7.84 12.21 0.35
CA LYS A 12 6.40 12.47 0.38
C LYS A 12 5.61 11.39 -0.38
N ARG A 13 6.05 11.01 -1.58
CA ARG A 13 5.42 9.94 -2.37
C ARG A 13 5.43 8.59 -1.66
N ILE A 14 6.54 8.25 -0.99
CA ILE A 14 6.64 7.04 -0.17
C ILE A 14 5.63 7.08 0.97
N ALA A 15 5.52 8.21 1.68
CA ALA A 15 4.55 8.37 2.76
C ALA A 15 3.10 8.21 2.26
N GLU A 16 2.75 8.84 1.14
CA GLU A 16 1.43 8.69 0.50
C GLU A 16 1.14 7.25 0.06
N CYS A 17 2.15 6.54 -0.47
CA CYS A 17 2.01 5.13 -0.82
C CYS A 17 1.74 4.25 0.42
N LEU A 18 2.48 4.48 1.51
CA LEU A 18 2.31 3.72 2.76
C LEU A 18 0.92 3.96 3.38
N ASP A 19 0.44 5.20 3.36
CA ASP A 19 -0.91 5.55 3.84
C ASP A 19 -2.01 4.86 3.02
N THR A 20 -1.83 4.83 1.69
CA THR A 20 -2.74 4.12 0.79
C THR A 20 -2.71 2.61 1.05
N VAL A 21 -1.53 2.03 1.27
CA VAL A 21 -1.39 0.59 1.61
C VAL A 21 -2.08 0.27 2.93
N ALA A 22 -1.96 1.12 3.95
CA ALA A 22 -2.65 0.96 5.23
C ALA A 22 -4.17 0.94 5.03
N THR A 23 -4.70 1.94 4.32
CA THR A 23 -6.15 2.02 4.03
C THR A 23 -6.66 0.78 3.29
N LEU A 24 -5.94 0.30 2.28
CA LEU A 24 -6.33 -0.90 1.52
C LEU A 24 -6.24 -2.18 2.36
N SER A 25 -5.29 -2.24 3.29
CA SER A 25 -5.14 -3.36 4.23
C SER A 25 -6.31 -3.39 5.22
N ASP A 26 -6.74 -2.24 5.73
CA ASP A 26 -7.91 -2.12 6.60
C ASP A 26 -9.19 -2.57 5.89
N VAL A 27 -9.34 -2.25 4.60
CA VAL A 27 -10.47 -2.73 3.78
C VAL A 27 -10.49 -4.26 3.67
N LEU A 28 -9.33 -4.89 3.45
CA LEU A 28 -9.23 -6.36 3.40
C LEU A 28 -9.52 -7.00 4.77
N ALA A 29 -9.02 -6.41 5.85
CA ALA A 29 -9.29 -6.87 7.20
C ALA A 29 -10.78 -6.77 7.53
N ALA A 30 -11.42 -5.63 7.24
CA ALA A 30 -12.85 -5.44 7.42
C ALA A 30 -13.70 -6.41 6.57
N SER A 31 -13.29 -6.69 5.33
CA SER A 31 -13.94 -7.70 4.48
C SER A 31 -13.86 -9.10 5.08
N THR A 32 -12.71 -9.44 5.68
CA THR A 32 -12.50 -10.73 6.34
C THR A 32 -13.40 -10.87 7.57
N VAL A 33 -13.42 -9.85 8.43
CA VAL A 33 -14.30 -9.81 9.62
C VAL A 33 -15.77 -9.90 9.21
N ALA A 34 -16.22 -9.13 8.22
CA ALA A 34 -17.60 -9.17 7.73
C ALA A 34 -17.99 -10.56 7.20
N ARG A 35 -17.03 -11.33 6.64
CA ARG A 35 -17.27 -12.71 6.18
C ARG A 35 -17.42 -13.68 7.34
N GLU A 36 -16.70 -13.48 8.44
CA GLU A 36 -16.85 -14.26 9.68
C GLU A 36 -18.20 -13.94 10.36
N ASP A 37 -18.59 -12.65 10.42
CA ASP A 37 -19.85 -12.19 11.03
C ASP A 37 -21.09 -12.52 10.18
N ALA A 38 -20.94 -12.67 8.85
CA ALA A 38 -22.04 -13.06 7.97
C ALA A 38 -22.57 -14.46 8.28
N ASP A 39 -21.75 -15.34 8.86
CA ASP A 39 -22.18 -16.66 9.34
C ASP A 39 -23.15 -16.55 10.54
N GLU A 40 -23.13 -15.40 11.24
CA GLU A 40 -24.03 -15.06 12.36
C GLU A 40 -25.26 -14.22 11.95
N GLY A 41 -25.48 -14.00 10.65
CA GLY A 41 -26.68 -13.33 10.13
C GLY A 41 -26.56 -11.81 9.92
N SER A 42 -25.33 -11.27 9.86
CA SER A 42 -25.09 -9.85 9.53
C SER A 42 -25.30 -9.56 8.03
N GLN A 43 -25.79 -8.35 7.70
CA GLN A 43 -26.12 -7.91 6.34
C GLN A 43 -24.96 -7.24 5.56
N GLN A 44 -23.75 -7.19 6.11
CA GLN A 44 -22.62 -6.63 5.36
C GLN A 44 -22.16 -7.63 4.30
N SER A 45 -22.31 -7.26 3.02
CA SER A 45 -21.76 -8.07 1.94
C SER A 45 -20.23 -7.92 1.95
N PRO A 46 -19.46 -8.97 2.25
CA PRO A 46 -18.01 -8.91 2.13
C PRO A 46 -17.62 -8.63 0.67
N LEU A 47 -16.38 -8.17 0.46
CA LEU A 47 -15.85 -8.06 -0.90
C LEU A 47 -15.91 -9.42 -1.59
N ASP A 48 -16.24 -9.41 -2.88
CA ASP A 48 -16.08 -10.61 -3.68
C ASP A 48 -14.60 -10.93 -3.89
N SER A 49 -14.31 -12.17 -4.30
CA SER A 49 -12.94 -12.66 -4.47
C SER A 49 -12.14 -11.88 -5.52
N ARG A 50 -12.82 -11.26 -6.51
CA ARG A 50 -12.17 -10.44 -7.54
C ARG A 50 -11.78 -9.08 -6.99
N CYS A 51 -12.62 -8.48 -6.16
CA CYS A 51 -12.31 -7.24 -5.44
C CYS A 51 -11.13 -7.45 -4.48
N GLU A 52 -11.11 -8.53 -3.70
CA GLU A 52 -10.01 -8.85 -2.79
C GLU A 52 -8.68 -9.00 -3.55
N ALA A 53 -8.68 -9.78 -4.63
CA ALA A 53 -7.50 -9.94 -5.49
C ALA A 53 -7.05 -8.60 -6.10
N GLY A 54 -8.00 -7.74 -6.47
CA GLY A 54 -7.72 -6.39 -6.97
C GLY A 54 -7.03 -5.51 -5.94
N VAL A 55 -7.53 -5.50 -4.69
CA VAL A 55 -6.94 -4.73 -3.59
C VAL A 55 -5.53 -5.26 -3.24
N GLN A 56 -5.35 -6.58 -3.16
CA GLN A 56 -4.05 -7.20 -2.94
C GLN A 56 -3.05 -6.84 -4.06
N THR A 57 -3.52 -6.83 -5.32
CA THR A 57 -2.70 -6.42 -6.47
C THR A 57 -2.31 -4.95 -6.37
N ALA A 58 -3.25 -4.06 -5.98
CA ALA A 58 -2.97 -2.64 -5.79
C ALA A 58 -1.91 -2.41 -4.69
N ILE A 59 -2.04 -3.09 -3.54
CA ILE A 59 -1.03 -3.06 -2.48
C ILE A 59 0.35 -3.47 -3.01
N ARG A 60 0.42 -4.57 -3.78
CA ARG A 60 1.67 -5.05 -4.36
C ARG A 60 2.30 -4.02 -5.29
N LEU A 61 1.52 -3.38 -6.16
CA LEU A 61 2.02 -2.37 -7.09
C LEU A 61 2.53 -1.11 -6.36
N LEU A 62 1.79 -0.66 -5.33
CA LEU A 62 2.20 0.47 -4.49
C LEU A 62 3.49 0.17 -3.74
N ALA A 63 3.62 -1.02 -3.16
CA ALA A 63 4.85 -1.45 -2.48
C ALA A 63 6.05 -1.48 -3.42
N MET A 64 5.89 -1.99 -4.65
CA MET A 64 6.95 -1.97 -5.66
C MET A 64 7.34 -0.55 -6.08
N ALA A 65 6.36 0.35 -6.23
CA ALA A 65 6.63 1.75 -6.56
C ALA A 65 7.37 2.47 -5.43
N ALA A 66 6.94 2.30 -4.18
CA ALA A 66 7.62 2.85 -3.01
C ALA A 66 9.04 2.30 -2.85
N TYR A 67 9.25 1.01 -3.13
CA TYR A 67 10.59 0.40 -3.13
C TYR A 67 11.51 1.05 -4.18
N ALA A 68 11.04 1.24 -5.41
CA ALA A 68 11.82 1.88 -6.46
C ALA A 68 12.19 3.33 -6.11
N ASP A 69 11.25 4.06 -5.49
CA ASP A 69 11.49 5.41 -4.97
C ASP A 69 12.57 5.41 -3.87
N LEU A 70 12.51 4.45 -2.94
CA LEU A 70 13.50 4.26 -1.87
C LEU A 70 14.89 3.93 -2.42
N GLN A 71 14.95 3.03 -3.41
CA GLN A 71 16.19 2.65 -4.08
C GLN A 71 16.82 3.84 -4.82
N SER A 72 15.99 4.65 -5.49
CA SER A 72 16.45 5.89 -6.13
C SER A 72 17.02 6.88 -5.12
N MET A 73 16.41 7.01 -3.94
CA MET A 73 16.97 7.83 -2.85
C MET A 73 18.30 7.26 -2.34
N ALA A 74 18.39 5.95 -2.11
CA ALA A 74 19.58 5.27 -1.61
C ALA A 74 20.77 5.43 -2.57
N GLN A 75 20.56 5.21 -3.87
CA GLN A 75 21.56 5.44 -4.91
C GLN A 75 22.00 6.91 -4.96
N GLY A 76 21.06 7.85 -4.82
CA GLY A 76 21.37 9.28 -4.75
C GLY A 76 22.24 9.65 -3.54
N LEU A 77 22.19 8.87 -2.46
CA LEU A 77 23.01 9.01 -1.25
C LEU A 77 24.32 8.21 -1.32
N GLY A 78 24.58 7.48 -2.41
CA GLY A 78 25.76 6.63 -2.59
C GLY A 78 25.68 5.27 -1.89
N ILE A 79 24.49 4.83 -1.49
CA ILE A 79 24.25 3.49 -0.92
C ILE A 79 23.99 2.51 -2.09
N PRO A 80 24.77 1.42 -2.23
CA PRO A 80 24.58 0.42 -3.28
C PRO A 80 23.32 -0.44 -3.05
N GLU A 81 22.91 -1.18 -4.10
CA GLU A 81 21.75 -2.09 -4.09
C GLU A 81 21.91 -3.31 -3.17
#